data_AF-A0A7X2RZV0-F1
#
_entry.id   AF-A0A7X2RZV0-F1
#
_cell.length_a   1.000
_cell.length_b   1.000
_cell.length_c   1.000
_cell.angle_alpha   90.00
_cell.angle_beta   90.00
_cell.angle_gamma   90.00
#
_symmetry.space_group_name_H-M   'P 1'
#
loop_
_entity.id
_entity.type
_entity.pdbx_description
1 polymer ?
#
loop_
_entity_poly.entity_id
_entity_poly.type
_entity_poly.pdbx_seq_one_letter_code
_entity_poly.pdbx_strand_id
1 'polypeptide(L)'
;MKLMLAVTLILAGSVAHAAADTTSGIELLMLNKNPQPSIGDRIALQEVKGDQCRFYGKVVETARSNNLEVIINRKTCTDGVTRATSLIVPLPTGSVQDNETFIGHPASGNAVGTTKEL
;
A
#
# COMPACT_ATOMS: atom_id res chain seq x y z
N MET A 1 -3.17 -47.98 -35.66
CA MET A 1 -3.05 -46.51 -35.47
C MET A 1 -3.42 -46.20 -34.02
N LYS A 2 -2.48 -45.64 -33.24
CA LYS A 2 -2.66 -45.26 -31.83
C LYS A 2 -3.01 -43.77 -31.79
N LEU A 3 -4.13 -43.41 -31.17
CA LEU A 3 -4.38 -42.04 -30.69
C LEU A 3 -4.51 -42.11 -29.17
N MET A 4 -3.51 -41.60 -28.47
CA MET A 4 -3.64 -41.24 -27.06
C MET A 4 -3.92 -39.74 -27.01
N LEU A 5 -5.14 -39.37 -26.60
CA LEU A 5 -5.44 -38.01 -26.17
C LEU A 5 -4.92 -37.84 -24.74
N ALA A 6 -3.91 -36.99 -24.55
CA ALA A 6 -3.54 -36.48 -23.23
C ALA A 6 -4.38 -35.23 -22.95
N VAL A 7 -5.27 -35.31 -21.96
CA VAL A 7 -5.98 -34.14 -21.42
C VAL A 7 -5.09 -33.51 -20.35
N THR A 8 -4.42 -32.41 -20.71
CA THR A 8 -3.69 -31.57 -19.75
C THR A 8 -4.70 -30.73 -18.97
N LEU A 9 -5.03 -31.17 -17.75
CA LEU A 9 -5.75 -30.37 -16.78
C LEU A 9 -4.79 -29.29 -16.24
N ILE A 10 -4.80 -28.10 -16.83
CA ILE A 10 -4.13 -26.95 -16.26
C ILE A 10 -5.03 -26.46 -15.11
N LEU A 11 -4.70 -26.84 -13.88
CA LEU A 11 -5.26 -26.19 -12.71
C LEU A 11 -4.78 -24.73 -12.72
N ALA A 12 -5.64 -23.84 -13.21
CA ALA A 12 -5.50 -22.41 -12.97
C ALA A 12 -5.68 -22.19 -11.47
N GLY A 13 -4.58 -22.23 -10.73
CA GLY A 13 -4.54 -21.84 -9.34
C GLY A 13 -4.90 -20.36 -9.26
N SER A 14 -6.14 -20.06 -8.90
CA SER A 14 -6.54 -18.73 -8.46
C SER A 14 -5.73 -18.41 -7.22
N VAL A 15 -4.61 -17.71 -7.36
CA VAL A 15 -3.92 -17.09 -6.23
C VAL A 15 -4.83 -15.99 -5.70
N ALA A 16 -5.77 -16.38 -4.85
CA ALA A 16 -6.47 -15.47 -3.98
C ALA A 16 -5.41 -14.86 -3.08
N HIS A 17 -4.90 -13.69 -3.45
CA HIS A 17 -4.14 -12.86 -2.53
C HIS A 17 -5.05 -12.64 -1.34
N ALA A 18 -4.68 -13.22 -0.20
CA ALA A 18 -5.36 -12.94 1.05
C ALA A 18 -5.39 -11.42 1.18
N ALA A 19 -6.58 -10.84 1.04
CA ALA A 19 -6.75 -9.44 1.33
C ALA A 19 -6.39 -9.33 2.81
N ALA A 20 -5.23 -8.74 3.11
CA ALA A 20 -4.87 -8.35 4.46
C ALA A 20 -6.12 -7.71 5.08
N ASP A 21 -6.48 -8.12 6.30
CA ASP A 21 -7.66 -7.63 6.99
C ASP A 21 -7.51 -6.11 7.21
N THR A 22 -7.93 -5.35 6.21
CA THR A 22 -7.71 -3.91 6.11
C THR A 22 -8.55 -3.13 7.11
N THR A 23 -9.45 -3.81 7.82
CA THR A 23 -10.38 -3.21 8.79
C THR A 23 -9.65 -2.69 10.03
N SER A 24 -8.52 -3.30 10.39
CA SER A 24 -7.75 -2.95 11.59
C SER A 24 -6.59 -1.98 11.33
N GLY A 25 -6.39 -1.58 10.07
CA GLY A 25 -5.21 -0.83 9.64
C GLY A 25 -3.98 -1.72 9.40
N ILE A 26 -3.00 -1.19 8.67
CA ILE A 26 -1.76 -1.87 8.30
C ILE A 26 -0.60 -1.19 9.03
N GLU A 27 0.21 -1.96 9.73
CA GLU A 27 1.42 -1.45 10.40
C GLU A 27 2.55 -1.26 9.37
N LEU A 28 3.05 -0.04 9.27
CA LEU A 28 3.95 0.43 8.23
C LEU A 28 5.18 1.12 8.84
N LEU A 29 6.37 0.71 8.43
CA LEU A 29 7.63 1.35 8.78
C LEU A 29 8.04 2.34 7.68
N MET A 30 8.33 3.59 8.03
CA MET A 30 8.82 4.56 7.05
C MET A 30 10.25 4.21 6.62
N LEU A 31 10.49 4.09 5.31
CA LEU A 31 11.81 3.74 4.74
C LEU A 31 12.65 4.96 4.38
N ASN A 32 12.00 6.06 4.00
CA ASN A 32 12.68 7.33 3.76
C ASN A 32 12.98 7.97 5.12
N LYS A 33 14.27 8.11 5.47
CA LYS A 33 14.71 8.87 6.64
C LYS A 33 14.53 10.37 6.37
N ASN A 34 13.29 10.84 6.45
CA ASN A 34 12.98 12.26 6.46
C ASN A 34 12.37 12.61 7.82
N PRO A 35 13.15 13.18 8.75
CA PRO A 35 12.63 13.53 10.05
C PRO A 35 11.59 14.66 9.96
N GLN A 36 11.56 15.46 8.90
CA GLN A 36 10.61 16.56 8.73
C GLN A 36 9.94 16.48 7.34
N PRO A 37 9.02 15.51 7.15
CA PRO A 37 8.31 15.38 5.89
C PRO A 37 7.52 16.65 5.59
N SER A 38 7.64 17.16 4.37
CA SER A 38 6.98 18.37 3.88
C SER A 38 5.91 18.01 2.85
N ILE A 39 4.88 18.86 2.72
CA ILE A 39 3.85 18.72 1.68
C ILE A 39 4.55 18.61 0.32
N GLY A 40 4.27 17.55 -0.44
CA GLY A 40 4.99 17.30 -1.67
C GLY A 40 5.85 16.05 -1.65
N ASP A 41 6.40 15.71 -0.49
CA ASP A 41 7.42 14.69 -0.36
C ASP A 41 6.89 13.32 -0.71
N ARG A 42 7.76 12.51 -1.34
CA ARG A 42 7.47 11.12 -1.66
C ARG A 42 7.98 10.25 -0.52
N ILE A 43 7.08 9.46 0.04
CA ILE A 43 7.37 8.56 1.14
C ILE A 43 7.19 7.12 0.68
N ALA A 44 8.16 6.29 1.02
CA ALA A 44 8.06 4.85 0.91
C ALA A 44 7.90 4.27 2.32
N LEU A 45 6.94 3.38 2.49
CA LEU A 45 6.73 2.64 3.73
C LEU A 45 6.79 1.14 3.47
N GLN A 46 7.18 0.38 4.48
CA GLN A 46 7.31 -1.07 4.44
C GLN A 46 6.31 -1.68 5.41
N GLU A 47 5.50 -2.61 4.93
CA GLU A 47 4.67 -3.43 5.80
C GLU A 47 5.52 -4.21 6.79
N VAL A 48 5.18 -4.09 8.07
CA VAL A 48 5.91 -4.75 9.17
C VAL A 48 5.48 -6.21 9.30
N LYS A 49 4.21 -6.52 9.05
CA LYS A 49 3.62 -7.86 9.16
C LYS A 49 2.67 -8.13 7.99
N GLY A 50 2.73 -9.34 7.43
CA GLY A 50 1.90 -9.72 6.29
C GLY A 50 2.77 -10.05 5.08
N ASP A 51 2.37 -9.57 3.90
CA ASP A 51 3.03 -9.86 2.61
C ASP A 51 4.31 -9.04 2.39
N GLN A 52 4.75 -8.30 3.41
CA GLN A 52 5.93 -7.44 3.38
C GLN A 52 5.91 -6.49 2.18
N CYS A 53 4.75 -5.94 1.85
CA CYS A 53 4.62 -5.03 0.72
C CYS A 53 5.29 -3.67 1.03
N ARG A 54 5.89 -3.06 0.00
CA ARG A 54 6.31 -1.66 0.00
C ARG A 54 5.20 -0.79 -0.53
N PHE A 55 4.89 0.27 0.19
CA PHE A 55 3.85 1.24 -0.13
C PHE A 55 4.48 2.58 -0.51
N TYR A 56 3.88 3.24 -1.50
CA TYR A 56 4.39 4.49 -2.04
C TYR A 56 3.30 5.56 -2.03
N GLY A 57 3.62 6.71 -1.46
CA GLY A 57 2.68 7.80 -1.30
C GLY A 57 3.33 9.17 -1.33
N LYS A 58 2.48 10.17 -1.16
CA LYS A 58 2.85 11.58 -1.12
C LYS A 58 2.31 12.24 0.14
N VAL A 59 3.11 13.11 0.74
CA VAL A 59 2.69 13.92 1.89
C VAL A 59 1.73 15.02 1.43
N VAL A 60 0.61 15.14 2.11
CA VAL A 60 -0.42 16.15 1.93
C VAL A 60 -0.81 16.75 3.29
N GLU A 61 -1.46 17.89 3.27
CA GLU A 61 -2.05 18.49 4.46
C GLU A 61 -3.53 18.08 4.60
N THR A 62 -3.94 17.72 5.81
CA THR A 62 -5.34 17.49 6.14
C THR A 62 -6.07 18.83 6.21
N ALA A 63 -7.13 18.99 5.41
CA ALA A 63 -7.89 20.24 5.26
C ALA A 63 -8.51 20.81 6.55
N ARG A 64 -8.49 20.08 7.67
CA ARG A 64 -9.15 20.45 8.93
C ARG A 64 -8.22 20.74 10.10
N SER A 65 -6.93 20.39 10.03
CA SER A 65 -6.07 20.39 11.24
C SER A 65 -4.63 20.82 11.01
N ASN A 66 -4.24 21.21 9.79
CA ASN A 66 -2.82 21.46 9.42
C ASN A 66 -1.89 20.28 9.78
N ASN A 67 -2.47 19.08 9.93
CA ASN A 67 -1.73 17.85 10.15
C ASN A 67 -1.28 17.32 8.79
N LEU A 68 -0.17 16.60 8.78
CA LEU A 68 0.32 15.96 7.56
C LEU A 68 -0.14 14.51 7.51
N GLU A 69 -0.45 14.05 6.31
CA GLU A 69 -0.81 12.67 6.03
C GLU A 69 -0.04 12.19 4.79
N VAL A 70 0.29 10.91 4.73
CA VAL A 70 0.76 10.27 3.50
C VAL A 70 -0.43 9.61 2.81
N ILE A 71 -0.75 10.08 1.61
CA ILE A 71 -1.71 9.41 0.73
C ILE A 71 -0.94 8.40 -0.13
N ILE A 72 -1.23 7.12 0.09
CA ILE A 72 -0.62 6.00 -0.61
C ILE A 72 -1.58 5.52 -1.68
N ASN A 73 -1.12 5.49 -2.92
CA ASN A 73 -1.91 5.04 -4.06
C ASN A 73 -1.36 3.76 -4.73
N ARG A 74 -0.17 3.30 -4.33
CA ARG A 74 0.50 2.15 -4.94
C ARG A 74 1.22 1.30 -3.90
N LYS A 75 1.26 -0.01 -4.14
CA LYS A 75 2.06 -0.98 -3.38
C LYS A 75 2.78 -1.95 -4.30
N THR A 76 3.93 -2.47 -3.86
CA THR A 76 4.71 -3.51 -4.53
C THR A 76 5.03 -4.59 -3.50
N CYS A 77 4.63 -5.83 -3.74
CA CYS A 77 4.83 -6.93 -2.79
C CYS A 77 6.00 -7.81 -3.23
N THR A 78 6.23 -8.93 -2.54
CA THR A 78 7.36 -9.84 -2.81
C THR A 78 7.35 -10.45 -4.22
N ASP A 79 6.20 -10.46 -4.89
CA ASP A 79 6.05 -10.83 -6.30
C ASP A 79 6.66 -9.81 -7.27
N GLY A 80 7.09 -8.64 -6.78
CA GLY A 80 7.63 -7.54 -7.57
C GLY A 80 6.59 -6.79 -8.38
N VAL A 81 5.30 -7.15 -8.29
CA VAL A 81 4.24 -6.52 -9.06
C VAL A 81 3.73 -5.29 -8.32
N THR A 82 3.68 -4.16 -9.03
CA THR A 82 3.09 -2.93 -8.48
C THR A 82 1.59 -2.90 -8.75
N ARG A 83 0.81 -2.66 -7.70
CA ARG A 83 -0.65 -2.64 -7.73
C ARG A 83 -1.16 -1.32 -7.16
N ALA A 84 -2.32 -0.89 -7.65
CA ALA A 84 -3.05 0.22 -7.04
C ALA A 84 -3.51 -0.18 -5.63
N THR A 85 -3.51 0.78 -4.71
CA THR A 85 -4.05 0.65 -3.35
C THR A 85 -4.57 2.02 -2.92
N SER A 86 -5.33 2.11 -1.85
CA SER A 86 -5.75 3.39 -1.29
C SER A 86 -5.61 3.33 0.23
N LEU A 87 -4.56 3.96 0.74
CA LEU A 87 -4.28 4.04 2.18
C LEU A 87 -3.92 5.47 2.57
N ILE A 88 -4.28 5.83 3.78
CA ILE A 88 -3.94 7.10 4.43
C ILE A 88 -3.13 6.77 5.67
N VAL A 89 -1.97 7.41 5.80
CA VAL A 89 -1.11 7.27 6.97
C VAL A 89 -0.97 8.64 7.64
N PRO A 90 -1.62 8.85 8.79
CA PRO A 90 -1.42 10.07 9.57
C PRO A 90 0.04 10.21 10.01
N LEU A 91 0.62 11.40 9.84
CA LEU A 91 1.92 11.73 10.38
C LEU A 91 1.73 12.56 11.65
N PRO A 92 2.42 12.23 12.76
CA PRO A 92 2.37 13.03 13.96
C PRO A 92 2.97 14.41 13.69
N THR A 93 2.49 15.42 14.42
CA THR A 93 3.07 16.75 14.39
C THR A 93 4.45 16.72 15.03
N GLY A 94 5.51 17.02 14.27
CA GLY A 94 6.88 17.06 14.76
C GLY A 94 7.82 16.21 13.93
N SER A 95 8.96 15.83 14.53
CA SER A 95 9.96 15.05 13.82
C SER A 95 9.61 13.56 13.82
N VAL A 96 9.61 12.93 12.65
CA VAL A 96 9.53 11.47 12.50
C VAL A 96 10.85 10.86 12.96
N GLN A 97 10.80 9.98 13.96
CA GLN A 97 12.00 9.30 14.45
C GLN A 97 12.30 8.03 13.65
N ASP A 98 13.59 7.67 13.58
CA ASP A 98 14.03 6.40 13.00
C ASP A 98 13.31 5.23 13.69
N ASN A 99 12.74 4.32 12.89
CA ASN A 99 12.00 3.12 13.30
C ASN A 99 10.58 3.35 13.87
N GLU A 100 9.99 4.53 13.67
CA GLU A 100 8.58 4.72 14.01
C GLU A 100 7.68 3.91 13.06
N THR A 101 6.78 3.11 13.64
CA THR A 101 5.73 2.42 12.90
C THR A 101 4.47 3.27 12.90
N PHE A 102 3.83 3.32 11.74
CA PHE A 102 2.61 4.07 11.49
C PHE A 102 1.49 3.10 11.15
N ILE A 103 0.26 3.46 11.50
CA ILE A 103 -0.90 2.70 11.09
C ILE A 103 -1.52 3.36 9.86
N GLY A 104 -1.47 2.64 8.74
CA GLY A 104 -2.16 3.02 7.51
C GLY A 104 -3.59 2.50 7.50
N HIS A 105 -4.55 3.38 7.27
CA HIS A 105 -5.98 3.03 7.17
C HIS A 105 -6.45 3.10 5.72
N PRO A 106 -7.39 2.24 5.28
CA PRO A 106 -8.06 2.41 4.00
C PRO A 106 -8.65 3.82 3.89
N ALA A 107 -8.43 4.49 2.77
CA ALA A 107 -9.11 5.76 2.53
C ALA A 107 -10.63 5.47 2.48
N SER A 108 -11.39 6.00 3.44
CA SER A 108 -12.85 5.89 3.47
C SER A 108 -13.45 6.83 2.41
N GLY A 109 -13.47 6.37 1.16
CA GLY A 109 -14.02 7.13 0.05
C GLY A 109 -13.98 6.36 -1.26
N ASN A 110 -15.04 5.56 -1.49
CA ASN A 110 -15.45 4.91 -2.72
C ASN A 110 -14.45 3.95 -3.41
N ALA A 111 -14.93 2.71 -3.54
CA ALA A 111 -14.71 1.75 -4.61
C ALA A 111 -13.57 2.02 -5.61
N VAL A 112 -12.76 0.97 -5.83
CA VAL A 112 -12.37 0.52 -7.16
C VAL A 112 -13.25 1.15 -8.25
N GLY A 113 -12.74 2.19 -8.92
CA GLY A 113 -13.55 2.98 -9.83
C GLY A 113 -12.76 4.09 -10.50
N THR A 114 -12.28 3.78 -11.71
CA THR A 114 -11.78 4.73 -12.72
C THR A 114 -10.48 5.48 -12.40
N THR A 115 -9.36 4.83 -12.74
CA THR A 115 -8.28 5.49 -13.46
C THR A 115 -8.88 6.31 -14.61
N LYS A 116 -8.91 7.64 -14.48
CA LYS A 116 -8.74 8.52 -15.64
C LYS A 116 -7.33 9.07 -15.57
N GLU A 117 -6.55 8.66 -16.57
CA GLU A 117 -5.31 9.30 -16.98
C GLU A 117 -5.54 10.81 -17.12
N LEU A 118 -4.65 11.58 -16.50
CA LEU A 118 -4.31 12.97 -16.86
C LEU A 118 -2.79 13.09 -16.73
#